data_AF-F4PIL4-F1
#
_entry.id   AF-F4PIL4-F1
#
_cell.length_a   1.000
_cell.length_b   1.000
_cell.length_c   1.000
_cell.angle_alpha   90.00
_cell.angle_beta   90.00
_cell.angle_gamma   90.00
#
_symmetry.space_group_name_H-M   'P 1'
#
loop_
_entity.id
_entity.type
_entity.pdbx_description
1 polymer ?
#
loop_
_entity_poly.entity_id
_entity_poly.type
_entity_poly.pdbx_seq_one_letter_code
_entity_poly.pdbx_strand_id
1 'polypeptide(L)'
;MDNSETSITPIPIVEDIDHCQNQLSQRSVRVSNGTDNIVIVFASREGYTFTIAKDGTLTKQTALTSCELTLGPRCSSVIHFESTVELVYFQVFICKNGKGRFYLGSREIEPGFTYRILQKLVDSVESRPHHIYDENFEEIHIQSFSF
;
A
#
# COMPACT_ATOMS: atom_id res chain seq x y z
N MET A 1 -56.31 -3.03 19.11
CA MET A 1 -55.38 -3.09 20.24
C MET A 1 -54.76 -4.47 20.16
N ASP A 2 -53.55 -4.72 19.69
CA ASP A 2 -52.32 -3.97 19.38
C ASP A 2 -51.61 -4.75 18.24
N ASN A 3 -51.05 -4.16 17.17
CA ASN A 3 -49.67 -3.61 17.01
C ASN A 3 -48.61 -4.45 17.76
N SER A 4 -47.51 -4.98 17.23
CA SER A 4 -46.54 -4.49 16.23
C SER A 4 -45.58 -5.66 15.90
N GLU A 5 -45.25 -5.86 14.63
CA GLU A 5 -43.90 -5.68 14.04
C GLU A 5 -43.05 -6.95 13.87
N THR A 6 -42.82 -7.26 12.60
CA THR A 6 -41.84 -8.20 12.05
C THR A 6 -40.41 -7.72 12.28
N SER A 7 -39.51 -8.62 12.68
CA SER A 7 -38.06 -8.41 12.49
C SER A 7 -37.40 -9.73 12.10
N ILE A 8 -37.19 -9.92 10.79
CA ILE A 8 -36.25 -10.89 10.26
C ILE A 8 -34.92 -10.15 10.15
N THR A 9 -34.02 -10.35 11.11
CA THR A 9 -32.66 -9.82 11.01
C THR A 9 -31.86 -10.72 10.07
N PRO A 10 -31.28 -10.20 8.97
CA PRO A 10 -30.31 -10.95 8.19
C PRO A 10 -29.08 -11.19 9.06
N ILE A 11 -28.64 -12.45 9.15
CA ILE A 11 -27.35 -12.82 9.72
C ILE A 11 -26.28 -12.31 8.75
N PRO A 12 -25.32 -11.46 9.17
CA PRO A 12 -24.23 -11.06 8.31
C PRO A 12 -23.41 -12.29 7.92
N ILE A 13 -23.22 -12.46 6.61
CA ILE A 13 -22.34 -13.44 5.98
C ILE A 13 -20.92 -13.20 6.52
N VAL A 14 -20.40 -14.19 7.25
CA VAL A 14 -19.01 -14.24 7.69
C VAL A 14 -18.18 -14.71 6.51
N GLU A 15 -17.49 -13.78 5.87
CA GLU A 15 -16.31 -14.05 5.04
C GLU A 15 -15.23 -13.05 5.43
N ASP A 16 -14.37 -13.42 6.38
CA ASP A 16 -12.92 -13.38 6.13
C ASP A 16 -12.12 -14.11 7.23
N ILE A 17 -11.61 -15.25 6.80
CA ILE A 17 -10.38 -15.97 7.18
C ILE A 17 -9.76 -15.59 8.52
N ASP A 18 -9.99 -16.49 9.46
CA ASP A 18 -9.25 -16.72 10.69
C ASP A 18 -7.77 -17.04 10.40
N HIS A 19 -6.90 -16.03 10.50
CA HIS A 19 -5.44 -16.19 10.69
C HIS A 19 -4.90 -14.99 11.49
N CYS A 20 -5.41 -14.75 12.71
CA CYS A 20 -4.75 -13.89 13.70
C CYS A 20 -5.33 -14.07 15.11
N GLN A 21 -5.65 -15.30 15.53
CA GLN A 21 -5.85 -15.58 16.96
C GLN A 21 -4.51 -15.60 17.69
N ASN A 22 -3.96 -14.42 17.95
CA ASN A 22 -3.01 -14.12 19.02
C ASN A 22 -3.07 -12.62 19.33
N GLN A 23 -4.16 -12.20 20.00
CA GLN A 23 -4.41 -10.82 20.44
C GLN A 23 -3.55 -10.36 21.64
N LEU A 24 -2.27 -10.73 21.68
CA LEU A 24 -1.36 -10.23 22.71
C LEU A 24 -0.20 -9.51 22.02
N SER A 25 -0.32 -8.18 21.98
CA SER A 25 0.71 -7.19 21.65
C SER A 25 0.95 -6.83 20.17
N GLN A 26 -0.03 -6.97 19.28
CA GLN A 26 0.16 -6.52 17.89
C GLN A 26 0.32 -4.99 17.80
N ARG A 27 1.44 -4.57 17.23
CA ARG A 27 1.68 -3.18 16.82
C ARG A 27 1.04 -2.95 15.46
N SER A 28 0.68 -1.71 15.13
CA SER A 28 0.04 -1.46 13.83
C SER A 28 0.37 -0.09 13.25
N VAL A 29 0.29 0.03 11.93
CA VAL A 29 0.35 1.31 11.22
C VAL A 29 -0.93 1.45 10.41
N ARG A 30 -1.62 2.59 10.55
CA ARG A 30 -2.76 2.92 9.70
C ARG A 30 -2.25 3.54 8.41
N VAL A 31 -2.69 3.04 7.27
CA VAL A 31 -2.31 3.54 5.96
C VAL A 31 -3.54 4.13 5.28
N SER A 32 -3.46 5.38 4.82
CA SER A 32 -4.55 6.07 4.15
C SER A 32 -4.12 6.56 2.77
N ASN A 33 -4.86 6.14 1.75
CA ASN A 33 -4.75 6.65 0.40
C ASN A 33 -5.53 7.97 0.28
N GLY A 34 -4.84 9.10 0.25
CA GLY A 34 -5.41 10.42 0.00
C GLY A 34 -5.34 10.85 -1.46
N THR A 35 -5.35 9.90 -2.40
CA THR A 35 -5.30 10.14 -3.86
C THR A 35 -6.50 9.49 -4.54
N ASP A 36 -6.70 9.82 -5.82
CA ASP A 36 -7.74 9.21 -6.66
C ASP A 36 -7.24 7.98 -7.45
N ASN A 37 -6.01 7.54 -7.19
CA ASN A 37 -5.39 6.36 -7.82
C ASN A 37 -5.47 5.16 -6.89
N ILE A 38 -5.29 3.95 -7.44
CA ILE A 38 -4.99 2.77 -6.63
C ILE A 38 -3.56 2.92 -6.10
N VAL A 39 -3.36 2.65 -4.82
CA VAL A 39 -2.04 2.67 -4.17
C VAL A 39 -1.66 1.26 -3.76
N ILE A 40 -0.43 0.85 -4.04
CA ILE A 40 0.17 -0.37 -3.49
C ILE A 40 1.24 0.06 -2.50
N VAL A 41 1.16 -0.46 -1.28
CA VAL A 41 2.16 -0.25 -0.22
C VAL A 41 2.79 -1.59 0.11
N PHE A 42 4.11 -1.65 0.04
CA PHE A 42 4.91 -2.73 0.59
C PHE A 42 5.46 -2.28 1.92
N ALA A 43 5.19 -3.05 2.97
CA ALA A 43 5.68 -2.80 4.31
C ALA A 43 6.57 -3.94 4.77
N SER A 44 7.75 -3.64 5.29
CA SER A 44 8.71 -4.63 5.81
C SER A 44 9.22 -4.18 7.18
N ARG A 45 9.53 -5.15 8.04
CA ARG A 45 10.20 -4.91 9.34
C ARG A 45 11.72 -4.77 9.19
N GLU A 46 12.25 -5.45 8.19
CA GLU A 46 13.62 -5.31 7.72
C GLU A 46 13.63 -4.23 6.63
N GLY A 47 14.77 -3.88 6.03
CA GLY A 47 14.85 -2.78 5.06
C GLY A 47 13.91 -2.87 3.84
N TYR A 48 14.19 -2.10 2.81
CA TYR A 48 13.29 -1.99 1.66
C TYR A 48 13.28 -3.25 0.77
N THR A 49 12.09 -3.83 0.51
CA THR A 49 11.90 -4.96 -0.42
C THR A 49 12.43 -4.68 -1.82
N PHE A 50 12.38 -3.43 -2.26
CA PHE A 50 12.89 -2.99 -3.55
C PHE A 50 14.07 -2.03 -3.37
N THR A 51 15.14 -2.28 -4.11
CA THR A 51 16.26 -1.35 -4.23
C THR A 51 16.12 -0.56 -5.52
N ILE A 52 16.45 0.73 -5.49
CA ILE A 52 16.45 1.57 -6.67
C ILE A 52 17.89 1.94 -6.97
N ALA A 53 18.37 1.51 -8.13
CA ALA A 53 19.69 1.85 -8.63
C ALA A 53 19.75 3.34 -9.04
N LYS A 54 20.97 3.86 -9.27
CA LYS A 54 21.16 5.27 -9.66
C LYS A 54 20.49 5.64 -10.97
N ASP A 55 20.30 4.66 -11.85
CA ASP A 55 19.64 4.80 -13.15
C ASP A 55 18.12 4.63 -13.08
N GLY A 56 17.56 4.39 -11.89
CA GLY A 56 16.13 4.19 -11.68
C GLY A 56 15.65 2.74 -11.79
N THR A 57 16.54 1.81 -12.11
CA THR A 57 16.21 0.38 -12.16
C THR A 57 15.78 -0.10 -10.78
N LEU A 58 14.64 -0.80 -10.74
CA LEU A 58 14.10 -1.40 -9.52
C LEU A 58 14.53 -2.86 -9.44
N THR A 59 15.14 -3.28 -8.32
CA THR A 59 15.50 -4.69 -8.08
C THR A 59 14.86 -5.20 -6.81
N LYS A 60 14.18 -6.36 -6.89
CA LYS A 60 13.52 -6.97 -5.74
C LYS A 60 14.52 -7.78 -4.90
N GLN A 61 14.60 -7.46 -3.62
CA GLN A 61 15.36 -8.22 -2.63
C GLN A 61 14.54 -9.43 -2.17
N THR A 62 14.82 -10.60 -2.71
CA THR A 62 14.03 -11.83 -2.47
C THR A 62 14.14 -12.38 -1.05
N ALA A 63 15.17 -11.98 -0.29
CA ALA A 63 15.35 -12.39 1.10
C ALA A 63 14.42 -11.65 2.07
N LEU A 64 13.88 -10.49 1.68
CA LEU A 64 13.04 -9.68 2.55
C LEU A 64 11.58 -10.11 2.45
N THR A 65 10.98 -10.36 3.62
CA THR A 65 9.54 -10.64 3.73
C THR A 65 8.80 -9.32 3.91
N SER A 66 7.80 -9.05 3.07
CA SER A 66 6.94 -7.87 3.19
C SER A 66 5.47 -8.23 3.25
N CYS A 67 4.71 -7.31 3.83
CA CYS A 67 3.26 -7.27 3.76
C CYS A 67 2.87 -6.32 2.63
N GLU A 68 2.07 -6.81 1.69
CA GLU A 68 1.54 -6.00 0.58
C GLU A 68 0.12 -5.56 0.90
N LEU A 69 -0.14 -4.27 0.71
CA LEU A 69 -1.45 -3.67 0.90
C LEU A 69 -1.83 -2.90 -0.37
N THR A 70 -2.93 -3.31 -1.00
CA THR A 70 -3.55 -2.54 -2.10
C THR A 70 -4.73 -1.74 -1.57
N LEU A 71 -4.70 -0.43 -1.79
CA LEU A 71 -5.73 0.52 -1.38
C LEU A 71 -6.41 1.14 -2.60
N GLY A 72 -7.74 1.04 -2.64
CA GLY A 72 -8.54 1.82 -3.57
C GLY A 72 -8.46 3.34 -3.31
N PRO A 73 -8.96 4.16 -4.23
CA PRO A 73 -9.03 5.62 -4.07
C PRO A 73 -9.69 6.02 -2.76
N ARG A 74 -9.11 6.96 -2.03
CA ARG A 74 -9.65 7.51 -0.76
C ARG A 74 -9.88 6.47 0.35
N CYS A 75 -9.36 5.25 0.22
CA CYS A 75 -9.49 4.19 1.23
C CYS A 75 -8.39 4.25 2.29
N SER A 76 -8.60 3.53 3.39
CA SER A 76 -7.57 3.28 4.40
C SER A 76 -7.62 1.84 4.88
N SER A 77 -6.48 1.31 5.30
CA SER A 77 -6.38 0.02 5.98
C SER A 77 -5.36 0.09 7.11
N VAL A 78 -5.25 -0.98 7.88
CA VAL A 78 -4.30 -1.12 8.99
C VAL A 78 -3.43 -2.33 8.70
N ILE A 79 -2.11 -2.16 8.84
CA ILE A 79 -1.15 -3.26 8.76
C ILE A 79 -0.70 -3.58 10.17
N HIS A 80 -0.76 -4.85 10.54
CA HIS A 80 -0.37 -5.35 11.85
C HIS A 80 1.04 -5.97 11.79
N PHE A 81 1.80 -5.77 12.86
CA PHE A 81 3.16 -6.26 13.04
C PHE A 81 3.31 -6.92 14.40
N GLU A 82 4.33 -7.76 14.51
CA GLU A 82 4.77 -8.32 15.79
C GLU A 82 5.10 -7.20 16.79
N SER A 83 4.93 -7.49 18.08
CA SER A 83 5.15 -6.54 19.17
C SER A 83 6.59 -6.01 19.25
N THR A 84 7.53 -6.79 18.73
CA THR A 84 8.98 -6.54 18.70
C THR A 84 9.40 -5.56 17.61
N VAL A 85 8.51 -5.22 16.68
CA VAL A 85 8.83 -4.30 15.58
C VAL A 85 8.84 -2.86 16.10
N GLU A 86 10.01 -2.24 16.06
CA GLU A 86 10.19 -0.83 16.46
C GLU A 86 9.94 0.13 15.30
N LEU A 87 10.32 -0.26 14.08
CA LEU A 87 10.22 0.56 12.88
C LEU A 87 9.73 -0.28 11.70
N VAL A 88 8.94 0.34 10.83
CA VAL A 88 8.42 -0.29 9.62
C VAL A 88 8.84 0.52 8.39
N TYR A 89 9.35 -0.18 7.39
CA TYR A 89 9.83 0.38 6.14
C TYR A 89 8.75 0.25 5.07
N PHE A 90 8.24 1.37 4.60
CA PHE A 90 7.23 1.44 3.55
C PHE A 90 7.85 1.79 2.21
N GLN A 91 7.37 1.15 1.16
CA GLN A 91 7.56 1.56 -0.23
C GLN A 91 6.21 1.68 -0.90
N VAL A 92 6.00 2.79 -1.60
CA VAL A 92 4.69 3.17 -2.12
C VAL A 92 4.76 3.26 -3.62
N PHE A 93 3.78 2.62 -4.26
CA PHE A 93 3.53 2.74 -5.69
C PHE A 93 2.09 3.21 -5.92
N ILE A 94 1.85 3.92 -7.02
CA ILE A 94 0.49 4.11 -7.54
C ILE A 94 0.32 3.35 -8.84
N CYS A 95 -0.86 2.75 -9.03
CA CYS A 95 -1.27 2.19 -10.29
C CYS A 95 -2.12 3.24 -11.03
N LYS A 96 -1.72 3.58 -12.25
CA LYS A 96 -2.52 4.40 -13.14
C LYS A 96 -3.03 3.54 -14.28
N ASN A 97 -4.34 3.59 -14.49
CA ASN A 97 -5.01 2.82 -15.54
C ASN A 97 -4.32 3.03 -16.90
N GLY A 98 -3.84 1.94 -17.49
CA GLY A 98 -3.17 1.95 -18.79
C GLY A 98 -1.77 2.58 -18.82
N LYS A 99 -1.22 2.99 -17.68
CA LYS A 99 0.10 3.62 -17.59
C LYS A 99 1.09 2.88 -16.71
N GLY A 100 0.72 1.77 -16.07
CA GLY A 100 1.59 1.02 -15.18
C GLY A 100 1.69 1.61 -13.77
N ARG A 101 2.79 1.28 -13.09
CA ARG A 101 3.07 1.59 -11.69
C ARG A 101 4.13 2.66 -11.57
N PHE A 102 3.91 3.63 -10.70
CA PHE A 102 4.84 4.74 -10.44
C PHE A 102 5.34 4.62 -9.01
N TYR A 103 6.65 4.59 -8.83
CA TYR A 103 7.23 4.64 -7.50
C TYR A 103 7.07 6.04 -6.91
N LEU A 104 6.39 6.16 -5.77
CA LEU A 104 6.17 7.44 -5.10
C LEU A 104 7.24 7.77 -4.07
N GLY A 105 7.90 6.75 -3.53
CA GLY A 105 8.90 6.93 -2.48
C GLY A 105 8.82 5.88 -1.39
N SER A 106 9.73 6.04 -0.44
CA SER A 106 9.85 5.19 0.73
C SER A 106 9.93 6.00 2.02
N ARG A 107 9.48 5.38 3.12
CA ARG A 107 9.47 5.98 4.46
C ARG A 107 9.64 4.95 5.55
N GLU A 108 10.30 5.37 6.62
CA GLU A 108 10.35 4.68 7.90
C GLU A 108 9.26 5.23 8.80
N ILE A 109 8.52 4.34 9.46
CA ILE A 109 7.32 4.68 10.23
C ILE A 109 7.30 3.85 11.50
N GLU A 110 7.19 4.52 12.63
CA GLU A 110 6.96 3.84 13.90
C GLU A 110 5.53 3.30 13.97
N PRO A 111 5.31 2.11 14.52
CA PRO A 111 3.97 1.64 14.80
C PRO A 111 3.22 2.57 15.76
N GLY A 112 1.91 2.70 15.55
CA GLY A 112 1.02 3.63 16.26
C GLY A 112 0.68 4.88 15.46
N PHE A 113 1.42 5.16 14.38
CA PHE A 113 1.17 6.32 13.52
C PHE A 113 0.24 6.02 12.34
N THR A 114 -0.29 7.10 11.77
CA THR A 114 -1.02 7.06 10.49
C THR A 114 -0.13 7.59 9.38
N TYR A 115 0.10 6.77 8.36
CA TYR A 115 0.75 7.15 7.12
C TYR A 115 -0.29 7.53 6.07
N ARG A 116 -0.25 8.78 5.61
CA ARG A 116 -1.18 9.29 4.60
C ARG A 116 -0.44 9.59 3.30
N ILE A 117 -0.77 8.88 2.24
CA ILE A 117 -0.34 9.19 0.88
C ILE A 117 -1.15 10.40 0.39
N LEU A 118 -0.49 11.47 -0.03
CA LEU A 118 -1.15 12.71 -0.44
C LEU A 118 -1.04 12.92 -1.96
N GLN A 119 -2.06 13.51 -2.57
CA GLN A 119 -2.07 13.83 -4.00
C GLN A 119 -0.83 14.66 -4.42
N LYS A 120 -0.39 15.61 -3.59
CA LYS A 120 0.82 16.40 -3.85
C LYS A 120 2.09 15.57 -4.06
N LEU A 121 2.17 14.36 -3.50
CA LEU A 121 3.31 13.46 -3.70
C LEU A 121 3.27 12.87 -5.11
N VAL A 122 2.08 12.49 -5.57
CA VAL A 122 1.84 12.02 -6.94
C VAL A 122 2.22 13.11 -7.93
N ASP A 123 1.65 14.31 -7.74
CA ASP A 123 1.89 15.45 -8.64
C ASP A 123 3.38 15.80 -8.71
N SER A 124 4.09 15.73 -7.57
CA SER A 124 5.53 15.98 -7.50
C SER A 124 6.35 14.97 -8.30
N VAL A 125 6.02 13.68 -8.24
CA VAL A 125 6.74 12.63 -8.97
C VAL A 125 6.47 12.76 -10.48
N GLU A 126 5.21 13.03 -10.85
CA GLU A 126 4.83 13.18 -12.26
C GLU A 126 5.36 14.44 -12.92
N SER A 127 5.63 15.49 -12.15
CA SER A 127 6.15 16.77 -12.66
C SER A 127 7.59 16.71 -13.18
N ARG A 128 8.27 15.55 -13.06
CA ARG A 128 9.67 15.35 -13.41
C ARG A 128 9.81 14.06 -14.23
N PRO A 129 10.94 13.83 -14.92
CA PRO A 129 11.23 12.51 -15.47
C PRO A 129 11.15 11.46 -14.37
N HIS A 130 10.37 10.41 -14.61
CA HIS A 130 10.11 9.33 -13.66
C HIS A 130 10.06 8.00 -14.39
N HIS A 131 10.37 6.94 -13.65
CA HIS A 131 10.33 5.56 -14.14
C HIS A 131 8.93 5.00 -13.93
N ILE A 132 8.49 4.20 -14.90
CA ILE A 132 7.20 3.53 -14.92
C ILE A 132 7.47 2.04 -14.98
N TYR A 133 6.76 1.27 -14.17
CA TYR A 133 6.95 -0.17 -14.06
C TYR A 133 5.69 -0.95 -14.42
N ASP A 134 5.86 -2.18 -14.90
CA ASP A 134 4.76 -3.10 -15.16
C ASP A 134 4.28 -3.81 -13.86
N GLU A 135 3.42 -4.82 -14.00
CA GLU A 135 2.96 -5.64 -12.87
C GLU A 135 4.07 -6.48 -12.21
N ASN A 136 5.16 -6.74 -12.92
CA ASN A 136 6.32 -7.51 -12.45
C ASN A 136 7.43 -6.61 -11.89
N PHE A 137 7.21 -5.29 -11.89
CA PHE A 137 8.18 -4.27 -11.51
C PHE A 137 9.38 -4.13 -12.47
N GLU A 138 9.19 -4.55 -13.72
CA GLU A 138 10.13 -4.27 -14.80
C GLU A 138 9.86 -2.88 -15.38
N GLU A 139 10.91 -2.14 -15.73
CA GLU A 139 10.76 -0.78 -16.25
C GLU A 139 10.16 -0.79 -17.67
N ILE A 140 9.09 -0.03 -17.85
CA ILE A 140 8.46 0.22 -19.15
C ILE A 140 9.17 1.41 -19.78
N HIS A 141 10.07 1.14 -20.74
CA HIS A 141 10.62 2.20 -21.58
C HIS A 141 9.54 2.73 -22.54
N ILE A 142 8.92 3.84 -22.19
CA ILE A 142 8.09 4.59 -23.14
C ILE A 142 9.05 5.33 -24.07
N GLN A 143 9.19 4.85 -25.31
CA GLN A 143 9.85 5.63 -26.36
C GLN A 143 9.10 6.95 -26.52
N SER A 144 9.74 8.05 -26.15
CA SER A 144 9.26 9.40 -26.42
C SER A 144 9.06 9.55 -27.93
N PHE A 145 7.81 9.58 -28.40
CA PHE A 145 7.52 10.07 -29.75
C PHE A 145 7.73 11.58 -29.75
N SER A 146 8.81 12.02 -30.40
CA SER A 146 9.01 13.41 -30.76
C SER A 146 7.98 13.78 -31.84
N PHE A 147 7.14 14.78 -31.57
CA PHE A 147 6.34 15.46 -32.60
C PHE A 147 7.19 16.47 -33.37
#